data_AF-A0A536ZEJ2-F1
#
_entry.id   AF-A0A536ZEJ2-F1
#
_cell.length_a   1.000
_cell.length_b   1.000
_cell.length_c   1.000
_cell.angle_alpha   90.00
_cell.angle_beta   90.00
_cell.angle_gamma   90.00
#
_symmetry.space_group_name_H-M   'P 1'
#
loop_
_entity.id
_entity.type
_entity.pdbx_description
1 polymer ?
#
loop_
_entity_poly.entity_id
_entity_poly.type
_entity_poly.pdbx_seq_one_letter_code
_entity_poly.pdbx_strand_id
1 'polypeptide(L)'
;MGTEVRNASVDPQRRTRLRELGWQDITEPGAYVEVGSGDLYRIPKEALIQGSSPLIRKESAGASRLVQISPNPFVTTFEARMVCAENNVAPNF
;
A
#
# COMPACT_ATOMS: atom_id res chain seq x y z
N MET A 1 -38.01 -35.78 -0.66
CA MET A 1 -37.40 -34.65 0.07
C MET A 1 -35.91 -34.89 0.15
N GLY A 2 -35.10 -33.91 -0.27
CA GLY A 2 -33.63 -33.97 -0.24
C GLY A 2 -33.02 -33.16 -1.38
N THR A 3 -33.11 -31.83 -1.31
CA THR A 3 -32.45 -30.92 -2.26
C THR A 3 -30.96 -30.87 -1.95
N GLU A 4 -30.14 -31.28 -2.91
CA GLU A 4 -28.68 -31.20 -2.90
C GLU A 4 -28.23 -29.73 -2.94
N VAL A 5 -27.56 -29.28 -1.88
CA VAL A 5 -26.98 -27.94 -1.81
C VAL A 5 -25.64 -27.98 -2.52
N ARG A 6 -25.59 -27.42 -3.72
CA ARG A 6 -24.35 -27.24 -4.50
C ARG A 6 -23.48 -26.20 -3.79
N ASN A 7 -22.36 -26.63 -3.21
CA ASN A 7 -21.31 -25.73 -2.75
C ASN A 7 -20.79 -24.94 -3.95
N ALA A 8 -21.09 -23.65 -3.99
CA ALA A 8 -20.46 -22.72 -4.91
C ALA A 8 -18.99 -22.59 -4.50
N SER A 9 -18.09 -23.15 -5.31
CA SER A 9 -16.65 -22.95 -5.16
C SER A 9 -16.37 -21.45 -5.22
N VAL A 10 -15.80 -20.91 -4.14
CA VAL A 10 -15.37 -19.52 -4.06
C VAL A 10 -14.23 -19.34 -5.06
N ASP A 11 -14.46 -18.53 -6.10
CA ASP A 11 -13.44 -18.20 -7.10
C ASP A 11 -12.23 -17.59 -6.37
N PRO A 12 -10.98 -18.05 -6.61
CA PRO A 12 -9.82 -17.46 -5.98
C PRO A 12 -9.70 -16.00 -6.43
N GLN A 13 -10.15 -15.08 -5.59
CA GLN A 13 -9.97 -13.63 -5.76
C GLN A 13 -8.52 -13.40 -6.14
N ARG A 14 -8.31 -12.96 -7.39
CA ARG A 14 -7.01 -12.74 -8.02
C ARG A 14 -6.21 -11.80 -7.11
N ARG A 15 -5.32 -12.37 -6.29
CA ARG A 15 -4.39 -11.63 -5.44
C ARG A 15 -3.43 -10.89 -6.36
N THR A 16 -3.82 -9.68 -6.75
CA THR A 16 -2.96 -8.78 -7.49
C THR A 16 -1.93 -8.27 -6.48
N ARG A 17 -0.72 -8.83 -6.50
CA ARG A 17 0.35 -8.35 -5.62
C ARG A 17 0.57 -6.86 -5.90
N LEU A 18 0.55 -6.04 -4.86
CA LEU A 18 0.91 -4.63 -4.96
C LEU A 18 2.33 -4.52 -5.50
N ARG A 19 2.54 -3.60 -6.44
CA ARG A 19 3.86 -3.37 -7.02
C ARG A 19 4.75 -2.70 -5.96
N GLU A 20 5.92 -3.29 -5.73
CA GLU A 20 6.97 -2.68 -4.92
C GLU A 20 7.71 -1.61 -5.75
N LEU A 21 8.00 -0.47 -5.12
CA LEU A 21 8.78 0.62 -5.71
C LEU A 21 9.73 1.23 -4.67
N GLY A 22 10.81 1.83 -5.14
CA GLY A 22 11.73 2.58 -4.29
C GLY A 22 11.15 3.94 -3.91
N TRP A 23 11.67 4.53 -2.83
CA TRP A 23 11.31 5.90 -2.42
C TRP A 23 11.47 6.94 -3.53
N GLN A 24 12.56 6.82 -4.30
CA GLN A 24 12.91 7.74 -5.38
C GLN A 24 11.98 7.60 -6.61
N ASP A 25 11.28 6.47 -6.73
CA ASP A 25 10.45 6.12 -7.88
C ASP A 25 8.98 6.51 -7.66
N ILE A 26 8.65 7.16 -6.53
CA ILE A 26 7.29 7.59 -6.24
C ILE A 26 6.97 8.86 -7.05
N THR A 27 6.17 8.69 -8.09
CA THR A 27 5.71 9.79 -8.96
C THR A 27 4.23 10.11 -8.79
N GLU A 28 3.48 9.25 -8.10
CA GLU A 28 2.03 9.37 -7.93
C GLU A 28 1.66 9.67 -6.48
N PRO A 29 0.62 10.48 -6.23
CA PRO A 29 0.12 10.67 -4.88
C PRO A 29 -0.52 9.38 -4.37
N GLY A 30 -0.42 9.15 -3.07
CA GLY A 30 -1.06 8.01 -2.45
C GLY A 30 -0.62 7.73 -1.03
N ALA A 31 -1.19 6.68 -0.49
CA ALA A 31 -0.76 6.04 0.75
C ALA A 31 0.15 4.86 0.39
N TYR A 32 1.37 4.88 0.92
CA TYR A 32 2.41 3.90 0.69
C TYR A 32 2.84 3.30 2.00
N VAL A 33 3.11 1.99 2.02
CA VAL A 33 3.64 1.32 3.22
C VAL A 33 5.00 0.75 2.89
N GLU A 34 5.99 1.00 3.75
CA GLU A 34 7.29 0.34 3.65
C GLU A 34 7.18 -1.10 4.12
N VAL A 35 7.55 -2.05 3.26
CA VAL A 35 7.43 -3.49 3.54
C VAL A 35 8.33 -3.95 4.70
N GLY A 36 9.47 -3.28 4.90
CA GLY A 36 10.43 -3.64 5.94
C GLY A 36 10.05 -3.18 7.34
N SER A 37 9.57 -1.94 7.49
CA SER A 37 9.23 -1.35 8.79
C SER A 37 7.74 -1.39 9.10
N GLY A 38 6.90 -1.48 8.07
CA GLY A 38 5.45 -1.32 8.18
C GLY A 38 4.99 0.13 8.30
N ASP A 39 5.87 1.12 8.09
CA ASP A 39 5.54 2.54 8.23
C ASP A 39 4.63 3.04 7.10
N LEU A 40 3.62 3.84 7.45
CA LEU A 40 2.74 4.50 6.50
C LEU A 40 3.29 5.86 6.08
N TYR A 41 3.45 6.03 4.78
CA TYR A 41 3.77 7.28 4.11
C TYR A 41 2.57 7.80 3.35
N ARG A 42 2.12 9.01 3.69
CA ARG A 42 1.05 9.72 3.00
C ARG A 42 1.67 10.77 2.11
N ILE A 43 1.60 10.57 0.80
CA ILE A 43 2.25 11.42 -0.20
C ILE A 43 1.16 12.16 -0.96
N PRO A 44 0.86 13.42 -0.59
CA PRO A 44 -0.14 14.21 -1.29
C PRO A 44 0.47 14.79 -2.57
N LYS A 45 -0.39 15.28 -3.48
CA LYS A 45 0.05 15.73 -4.81
C LYS A 45 1.05 16.88 -4.73
N GLU A 46 0.92 17.75 -3.73
CA GLU A 46 1.76 18.92 -3.53
C GLU A 46 3.20 18.53 -3.18
N ALA A 47 3.40 17.35 -2.57
CA ALA A 47 4.72 16.81 -2.25
C ALA A 47 5.49 16.31 -3.49
N LEU A 48 4.80 16.15 -4.63
CA LEU A 48 5.36 15.66 -5.89
C LEU A 48 5.64 16.77 -6.91
N ILE A 49 5.28 18.02 -6.58
CA ILE A 49 5.49 19.16 -7.48
C ILE A 49 7.00 19.43 -7.60
N GLN A 50 7.53 19.25 -8.82
CA GLN A 50 8.93 19.53 -9.13
C GLN A 50 9.25 21.02 -8.88
N GLY A 51 10.20 21.29 -7.98
CA GLY A 51 10.59 22.67 -7.60
C GLY A 51 9.95 23.19 -6.31
N SER A 52 8.90 22.55 -5.80
CA SER A 52 8.62 22.60 -4.35
C SER A 52 9.76 21.84 -3.68
N SER A 53 10.46 22.45 -2.71
CA SER A 53 11.59 21.79 -2.04
C SER A 53 11.16 20.39 -1.58
N PRO A 54 11.68 19.29 -2.17
CA PRO A 54 11.38 17.96 -1.67
C PRO A 54 12.25 17.79 -0.42
N LEU A 55 11.70 18.21 0.72
CA LEU A 55 12.45 18.29 1.98
C LEU A 55 12.64 16.93 2.66
N ILE A 56 12.06 15.85 2.11
CA ILE A 56 12.06 14.53 2.73
C ILE A 56 13.04 13.62 1.99
N ARG A 57 14.29 13.60 2.48
CA ARG A 57 15.26 12.56 2.15
C ARG A 57 15.09 11.41 3.15
N LYS A 58 14.66 10.25 2.68
CA LYS A 58 14.67 9.03 3.49
C LYS A 58 16.05 8.39 3.37
N GLU A 59 16.83 8.50 4.44
CA GLU A 59 18.10 7.77 4.57
C GLU A 59 17.85 6.51 5.40
N SER A 60 18.07 5.34 4.78
CA SER A 60 17.93 4.03 5.43
C SER A 60 19.11 3.15 5.07
N ALA A 61 19.58 2.33 6.03
CA ALA A 61 20.66 1.37 5.80
C ALA A 61 20.29 0.24 4.82
N GLY A 62 19.00 0.00 4.60
CA GLY A 62 18.48 -0.97 3.64
C GLY A 62 17.72 -0.33 2.48
N ALA A 63 17.48 -1.10 1.42
CA ALA A 63 16.63 -0.68 0.31
C ALA A 63 15.19 -0.44 0.81
N SER A 64 14.74 0.81 0.76
CA SER A 64 13.36 1.18 1.12
C SER A 64 12.41 0.70 0.04
N ARG A 65 11.69 -0.39 0.31
CA ARG A 65 10.70 -0.96 -0.61
C ARG A 65 9.31 -0.58 -0.12
N LEU A 66 8.62 0.22 -0.91
CA LEU A 66 7.28 0.70 -0.61
C LEU A 66 6.27 0.03 -1.53
N VAL A 67 5.06 -0.16 -1.02
CA VAL A 67 3.90 -0.58 -1.81
C VAL A 67 2.81 0.48 -1.69
N GLN A 68 2.19 0.83 -2.82
CA GLN A 68 1.03 1.72 -2.80
C GLN A 68 -0.18 0.92 -2.35
N ILE A 69 -0.75 1.28 -1.20
CA ILE A 69 -1.96 0.65 -0.66
C ILE A 69 -3.24 1.40 -1.04
N SER A 70 -3.12 2.68 -1.41
CA SER A 70 -4.25 3.47 -1.92
C SER A 70 -3.75 4.65 -2.76
N PRO A 71 -4.44 5.03 -3.85
CA PRO A 71 -4.18 6.29 -4.54
C PRO A 71 -4.65 7.52 -3.73
N ASN A 72 -5.46 7.31 -2.68
CA ASN A 72 -5.85 8.39 -1.77
C ASN A 72 -4.85 8.50 -0.59
N PRO A 73 -4.06 9.58 -0.49
CA PRO A 73 -3.12 9.80 0.63
C PRO A 73 -3.83 9.91 1.98
N PHE A 74 -5.12 10.22 1.99
CA PHE A 74 -5.93 10.49 3.18
C PHE A 74 -6.85 9.32 3.56
N VAL A 75 -6.60 8.11 3.02
CA VAL A 75 -7.30 6.88 3.42
C VAL A 75 -7.27 6.70 4.94
N THR A 76 -8.35 6.18 5.52
CA THR A 76 -8.40 5.98 6.97
C THR A 76 -7.35 4.96 7.41
N THR A 77 -6.84 5.08 8.64
CA THR A 77 -5.88 4.09 9.17
C THR A 77 -6.46 2.68 9.18
N PHE A 78 -7.76 2.55 9.46
CA PHE A 78 -8.45 1.27 9.45
C PHE A 78 -8.47 0.63 8.05
N GLU A 79 -8.90 1.36 7.01
CA GLU A 79 -8.82 0.88 5.63
C GLU A 79 -7.39 0.52 5.23
N ALA A 80 -6.42 1.37 5.56
CA ALA A 80 -5.02 1.12 5.24
C ALA A 80 -4.53 -0.20 5.84
N ARG A 81 -4.87 -0.47 7.11
CA ARG A 81 -4.54 -1.74 7.78
C ARG A 81 -5.25 -2.93 7.15
N MET A 82 -6.50 -2.79 6.71
CA MET A 82 -7.21 -3.86 6.00
C MET A 82 -6.51 -4.21 4.69
N VAL A 83 -6.16 -3.21 3.87
CA VAL A 83 -5.44 -3.43 2.61
C VAL A 83 -4.06 -4.07 2.86
N CYS A 84 -3.35 -3.66 3.93
CA CYS A 84 -2.10 -4.29 4.32
C CYS A 84 -2.28 -5.78 4.64
N ALA A 85 -3.30 -6.13 5.44
CA ALA A 85 -3.61 -7.50 5.81
C ALA A 85 -3.95 -8.37 4.57
N GLU A 86 -4.74 -7.84 3.64
CA GLU A 86 -5.09 -8.52 2.38
C GLU A 86 -3.85 -8.80 1.51
N ASN A 87 -2.85 -7.93 1.59
CA ASN A 87 -1.64 -7.99 0.79
C ASN A 87 -0.42 -8.58 1.54
N ASN A 88 -0.61 -9.13 2.74
CA ASN A 88 0.45 -9.69 3.59
C ASN A 88 1.59 -8.71 3.91
N VAL A 89 1.23 -7.44 4.15
CA VAL A 89 2.14 -6.41 4.64
C VAL A 89 1.82 -6.19 6.12
N ALA A 90 2.84 -6.21 6.98
CA ALA A 90 2.66 -5.99 8.41
C ALA A 90 2.68 -4.47 8.70
N PRO A 91 1.57 -3.85 9.17
CA PRO A 91 1.55 -2.42 9.47
C PRO A 91 2.05 -2.11 10.88
N ASN A 92 2.75 -0.98 11.04
CA ASN A 92 3.28 -0.47 12.32
C ASN A 92 2.66 0.89 12.75
N PHE A 93 1.55 1.32 12.14
CA PHE A 93 0.90 2.63 12.34
C PHE A 93 -0.56 2.50 12.76
#